data_AF-A0A7V3DXY6-F1
#
_entry.id   AF-A0A7V3DXY6-F1
#
_cell.length_a   1.000
_cell.length_b   1.000
_cell.length_c   1.000
_cell.angle_alpha   90.00
_cell.angle_beta   90.00
_cell.angle_gamma   90.00
#
_symmetry.space_group_name_H-M   'P 1'
#
loop_
_entity.id
_entity.type
_entity.pdbx_description
1 polymer ?
#
loop_
_entity_poly.entity_id
_entity_poly.type
_entity_poly.pdbx_seq_one_letter_code
_entity_poly.pdbx_strand_id
1 'polypeptide(L)'
;MAITNHERVGKALELLKDGLGPFVEREIKNVYQAYALDEAVRLMGEDRINAKKKISEWDASALLKLIWEAWGKVFNKTLGHAERSMVSELRDTRNNWAHQQTFSGDDAYRALDSVGRLLTAVSTPQSEEIEKMKTELLRVRFDEQARSEKRRSAGTAIESQATGALKPWREVVSPHPDVASGRYQQAEFAADLWQVKLGEGSGEYRDPAEFFRRTFLTESLKQMLVGAAQRLSGAGGDPVVQLQTNFGGGKTHSMLALHHMFSGAAPGELAGVEGVMKAAGIAKLPRVNRAVLVGNKISPGNPVTKPDGTVVRTLWGEMAYQIGGKKAFARIKADDERATSPGDALREMFKEYGPCLILIDEWVAYARQLHDQGDLPAGSFETQFTFAQVLTESAKAVKNCLLVISLPASDSSGSPHAVADDIEVGGERGRAALLRLRNVVGRVESSWRPASAEEGFEIVRRRLFEPLTEKEQFVGRDTVARAFYDHYRAHSQEFPPECRKADYEKRIKAAYPIHPEIFDRLYTD
;
A
#
# COMPACT_ATOMS: atom_id res chain seq x y z
N MET A 1 -0.04 -11.47 32.51
CA MET A 1 0.70 -12.63 31.96
C MET A 1 0.99 -12.33 30.50
N ALA A 2 2.19 -12.64 30.01
CA ALA A 2 2.49 -12.47 28.59
C ALA A 2 1.71 -13.53 27.79
N ILE A 3 0.96 -13.11 26.77
CA ILE A 3 0.24 -14.02 25.87
C ILE A 3 1.25 -14.94 25.17
N THR A 4 0.93 -16.23 25.07
CA THR A 4 1.76 -17.24 24.42
C THR A 4 1.59 -17.20 22.90
N ASN A 5 2.54 -17.77 22.16
CA ASN A 5 2.42 -17.88 20.70
C ASN A 5 1.20 -18.71 20.26
N HIS A 6 0.88 -19.78 21.00
CA HIS A 6 -0.31 -20.59 20.74
C HIS A 6 -1.61 -19.78 20.92
N GLU A 7 -1.71 -18.97 21.98
CA GLU A 7 -2.85 -18.07 22.19
C GLU A 7 -2.94 -16.97 21.13
N ARG A 8 -1.80 -16.41 20.66
CA ARG A 8 -1.78 -15.44 19.55
C ARG A 8 -2.35 -16.05 18.27
N VAL A 9 -1.92 -17.26 17.91
CA VAL A 9 -2.42 -17.99 16.74
C VAL A 9 -3.91 -18.31 16.90
N GLY A 10 -4.36 -18.73 18.08
CA GLY A 10 -5.77 -18.98 18.36
C GLY A 10 -6.64 -17.73 18.16
N LYS A 11 -6.19 -16.59 18.70
CA LYS A 11 -6.87 -15.30 18.49
C LYS A 11 -6.90 -14.92 17.01
N ALA A 12 -5.82 -15.16 16.26
CA ALA A 12 -5.78 -14.91 14.83
C ALA A 12 -6.77 -15.79 14.04
N LEU A 13 -6.95 -17.05 14.44
CA LEU A 13 -7.92 -17.96 13.83
C LEU A 13 -9.38 -17.57 14.12
N GLU A 14 -9.69 -17.00 15.28
CA GLU A 14 -11.03 -16.44 15.56
C GLU A 14 -11.30 -15.20 14.70
N LEU A 15 -10.34 -14.28 14.58
CA LEU A 15 -10.45 -13.12 13.68
C LEU A 15 -10.59 -13.56 12.21
N LEU A 16 -9.86 -14.62 11.82
CA LEU A 16 -9.98 -15.22 10.49
C LEU A 16 -11.40 -15.73 10.24
N LYS A 17 -11.98 -16.46 11.19
CA LYS A 17 -13.36 -16.96 11.11
C LYS A 17 -14.36 -15.82 10.96
N ASP A 18 -14.28 -14.81 11.84
CA ASP A 18 -15.22 -13.69 11.84
C ASP A 18 -15.13 -12.84 10.57
N GLY A 19 -13.93 -12.71 9.99
CA GLY A 19 -13.71 -12.01 8.72
C GLY A 19 -14.12 -12.83 7.50
N LEU A 20 -13.75 -14.13 7.44
CA LEU A 20 -14.02 -14.97 6.27
C LEU A 20 -15.47 -15.44 6.20
N GLY A 21 -16.14 -15.71 7.31
CA GLY A 21 -17.49 -16.30 7.33
C GLY A 21 -18.48 -15.58 6.42
N PRO A 22 -18.70 -14.26 6.58
CA PRO A 22 -19.59 -13.49 5.72
C PRO A 22 -19.18 -13.50 4.24
N PHE A 23 -17.88 -13.44 3.95
CA PHE A 23 -17.36 -13.51 2.58
C PHE A 23 -17.65 -14.87 1.94
N VAL A 24 -17.33 -15.98 2.62
CA VAL A 24 -17.54 -17.34 2.11
C VAL A 24 -19.01 -17.60 1.84
N GLU A 25 -19.88 -17.23 2.78
CA GLU A 25 -21.33 -17.39 2.60
C GLU A 25 -21.82 -16.62 1.37
N ARG A 26 -21.37 -15.38 1.20
CA ARG A 26 -21.73 -14.50 0.09
C ARG A 26 -21.29 -15.08 -1.26
N GLU A 27 -20.04 -15.52 -1.41
CA GLU A 27 -19.54 -16.07 -2.67
C GLU A 27 -20.25 -17.38 -3.05
N ILE A 28 -20.52 -18.25 -2.08
CA ILE A 28 -21.26 -19.49 -2.31
C ILE A 28 -22.70 -19.19 -2.73
N LYS A 29 -23.38 -18.24 -2.06
CA LYS A 29 -24.72 -17.78 -2.42
C LYS A 29 -24.77 -17.16 -3.82
N ASN A 30 -23.76 -16.40 -4.21
CA ASN A 30 -23.69 -15.84 -5.57
C ASN A 30 -23.73 -16.94 -6.66
N VAL A 31 -23.01 -18.05 -6.44
CA VAL A 31 -22.92 -19.13 -7.43
C VAL A 31 -24.11 -20.09 -7.37
N TYR A 32 -24.55 -20.49 -6.17
CA TYR A 32 -25.53 -21.56 -5.99
C TYR A 32 -26.91 -21.08 -5.51
N GLN A 33 -27.06 -19.79 -5.21
CA GLN A 33 -28.32 -19.13 -4.90
C GLN A 33 -29.06 -19.85 -3.75
N ALA A 34 -30.30 -20.29 -3.96
CA ALA A 34 -31.10 -20.97 -2.95
C ALA A 34 -30.47 -22.30 -2.45
N TYR A 35 -29.59 -22.92 -3.23
CA TYR A 35 -28.95 -24.20 -2.91
C TYR A 35 -27.57 -24.03 -2.24
N ALA A 36 -27.21 -22.82 -1.84
CA ALA A 36 -25.90 -22.48 -1.28
C ALA A 36 -25.49 -23.36 -0.10
N LEU A 37 -26.38 -23.52 0.89
CA LEU A 37 -26.08 -24.31 2.09
C LEU A 37 -25.98 -25.80 1.76
N ASP A 38 -26.90 -26.33 0.95
CA ASP A 38 -26.92 -27.74 0.55
C ASP A 38 -25.63 -28.12 -0.19
N GLU A 39 -25.21 -27.27 -1.13
CA GLU A 39 -23.98 -27.47 -1.87
C GLU A 39 -22.75 -27.37 -0.97
N ALA A 40 -22.70 -26.38 -0.06
CA ALA A 40 -21.61 -26.26 0.89
C ALA A 40 -21.49 -27.49 1.79
N VAL A 41 -22.61 -28.01 2.33
CA VAL A 41 -22.64 -29.22 3.15
C VAL A 41 -22.22 -30.45 2.34
N ARG A 42 -22.65 -30.54 1.07
CA ARG A 42 -22.24 -31.62 0.16
C ARG A 42 -20.73 -31.63 -0.06
N LEU A 43 -20.14 -30.47 -0.35
CA LEU A 43 -18.68 -30.32 -0.52
C LEU A 43 -17.89 -30.64 0.75
N MET A 44 -18.52 -30.49 1.91
CA MET A 44 -17.92 -30.84 3.20
C MET A 44 -18.01 -32.35 3.53
N GLY A 45 -18.71 -33.15 2.73
CA GLY A 45 -18.92 -34.58 2.96
C GLY A 45 -20.10 -34.89 3.89
N GLU A 46 -21.19 -34.11 3.81
CA GLU A 46 -22.40 -34.26 4.63
C GLU A 46 -22.18 -34.05 6.14
N ASP A 47 -21.36 -33.05 6.49
CA ASP A 47 -21.13 -32.66 7.88
C ASP A 47 -22.43 -32.18 8.55
N ARG A 48 -23.02 -33.06 9.35
CA ARG A 48 -24.30 -32.84 10.05
C ARG A 48 -24.24 -31.72 11.11
N ILE A 49 -23.06 -31.36 11.60
CA ILE A 49 -22.90 -30.30 12.60
C ILE A 49 -23.05 -28.94 11.92
N ASN A 50 -22.36 -28.76 10.79
CA ASN A 50 -22.37 -27.52 10.03
C ASN A 50 -23.65 -27.32 9.22
N ALA A 51 -24.35 -28.40 8.84
CA ALA A 51 -25.64 -28.35 8.13
C ALA A 51 -26.76 -27.61 8.90
N LYS A 52 -26.63 -27.43 10.22
CA LYS A 52 -27.62 -26.73 11.06
C LYS A 52 -27.31 -25.25 11.25
N LYS A 53 -26.18 -24.76 10.74
CA LYS A 53 -25.69 -23.40 10.94
C LYS A 53 -25.58 -22.68 9.60
N LYS A 54 -25.67 -21.35 9.64
CA LYS A 54 -25.32 -20.53 8.48
C LYS A 54 -23.84 -20.70 8.16
N ILE A 55 -23.46 -20.59 6.89
CA ILE A 55 -22.05 -20.73 6.47
C ILE A 55 -21.19 -19.69 7.20
N SER A 56 -21.74 -18.48 7.43
CA SER A 56 -21.05 -17.42 8.17
C SER A 56 -20.73 -17.73 9.63
N GLU A 57 -21.35 -18.76 10.21
CA GLU A 57 -21.18 -19.20 11.61
C GLU A 57 -20.29 -20.44 11.73
N TRP A 58 -19.75 -20.93 10.62
CA TRP A 58 -18.86 -22.08 10.59
C TRP A 58 -17.50 -21.73 11.20
N ASP A 59 -16.78 -22.74 11.72
CA ASP A 59 -15.45 -22.52 12.29
C ASP A 59 -14.38 -22.27 11.21
N ALA A 60 -13.20 -21.79 11.61
CA ALA A 60 -12.10 -21.53 10.70
C ALA A 60 -11.70 -22.76 9.87
N SER A 61 -11.82 -23.97 10.44
CA SER A 61 -11.48 -25.21 9.73
C SER A 61 -12.44 -25.49 8.58
N ALA A 62 -13.73 -25.37 8.86
CA ALA A 62 -14.80 -25.64 7.91
C ALA A 62 -14.79 -24.59 6.80
N LEU A 63 -14.59 -23.32 7.14
CA LEU A 63 -14.45 -22.23 6.17
C LEU A 63 -13.24 -22.45 5.25
N LEU A 64 -12.06 -22.72 5.79
CA LEU A 64 -10.85 -22.96 4.98
C LEU A 64 -10.98 -24.21 4.10
N LYS A 65 -11.60 -25.29 4.61
CA LYS A 65 -11.88 -26.49 3.81
C LYS A 65 -12.87 -26.19 2.69
N LEU A 66 -13.96 -25.49 2.96
CA LEU A 66 -14.94 -25.14 1.94
C LEU A 66 -14.33 -24.26 0.84
N ILE A 67 -13.48 -23.29 1.21
CA ILE A 67 -12.73 -22.48 0.24
C ILE A 67 -11.87 -23.36 -0.66
N TRP A 68 -11.18 -24.34 -0.07
CA TRP A 68 -10.34 -25.28 -0.81
C TRP A 68 -11.12 -26.15 -1.80
N GLU A 69 -12.22 -26.78 -1.35
CA GLU A 69 -13.03 -27.69 -2.16
C GLU A 69 -13.79 -26.96 -3.28
N ALA A 70 -14.30 -25.76 -2.99
CA ALA A 70 -15.04 -24.96 -3.96
C ALA A 70 -14.16 -24.03 -4.80
N TRP A 71 -12.82 -24.15 -4.72
CA TRP A 71 -11.87 -23.19 -5.28
C TRP A 71 -12.16 -22.86 -6.75
N GLY A 72 -12.18 -23.87 -7.62
CA GLY A 72 -12.28 -23.67 -9.06
C GLY A 72 -13.64 -23.19 -9.58
N LYS A 73 -14.70 -23.28 -8.78
CA LYS A 73 -16.06 -22.88 -9.19
C LYS A 73 -16.50 -21.55 -8.57
N VAL A 74 -15.99 -21.24 -7.38
CA VAL A 74 -16.47 -20.13 -6.55
C VAL A 74 -15.35 -19.14 -6.31
N PHE A 75 -14.26 -19.57 -5.66
CA PHE A 75 -13.29 -18.64 -5.09
C PHE A 75 -12.22 -18.15 -6.06
N ASN A 76 -11.90 -18.90 -7.12
CA ASN A 76 -10.95 -18.48 -8.17
C ASN A 76 -11.44 -17.26 -9.00
N LYS A 77 -12.73 -16.93 -8.91
CA LYS A 77 -13.31 -15.75 -9.54
C LYS A 77 -12.76 -14.47 -8.90
N THR A 78 -12.63 -14.48 -7.57
CA THR A 78 -12.25 -13.30 -6.77
C THR A 78 -10.80 -13.41 -6.29
N LEU A 79 -10.41 -14.56 -5.75
CA LEU A 79 -9.09 -14.84 -5.15
C LEU A 79 -8.14 -15.50 -6.17
N GLY A 80 -6.84 -15.18 -6.06
CA GLY A 80 -5.79 -15.66 -6.96
C GLY A 80 -4.99 -16.85 -6.40
N HIS A 81 -3.92 -17.22 -7.10
CA HIS A 81 -3.07 -18.35 -6.71
C HIS A 81 -2.42 -18.15 -5.34
N ALA A 82 -1.98 -16.93 -5.03
CA ALA A 82 -1.36 -16.61 -3.74
C ALA A 82 -2.32 -16.87 -2.57
N GLU A 83 -3.58 -16.43 -2.68
CA GLU A 83 -4.59 -16.71 -1.66
C GLU A 83 -4.90 -18.20 -1.54
N ARG A 84 -4.85 -18.96 -2.64
CA ARG A 84 -4.99 -20.42 -2.58
C ARG A 84 -3.89 -21.07 -1.76
N SER A 85 -2.64 -20.65 -1.97
CA SER A 85 -1.49 -21.12 -1.20
C SER A 85 -1.63 -20.78 0.28
N MET A 86 -2.08 -19.56 0.60
CA MET A 86 -2.35 -19.15 1.98
C MET A 86 -3.46 -19.98 2.63
N VAL A 87 -4.55 -20.29 1.90
CA VAL A 87 -5.61 -21.18 2.40
C VAL A 87 -5.05 -22.57 2.73
N SER A 88 -4.17 -23.12 1.89
CA SER A 88 -3.50 -24.40 2.18
C SER A 88 -2.68 -24.32 3.47
N GLU A 89 -1.82 -23.31 3.58
CA GLU A 89 -0.95 -23.10 4.74
C GLU A 89 -1.76 -22.89 6.03
N LEU A 90 -2.86 -22.14 5.97
CA LEU A 90 -3.71 -21.87 7.12
C LEU A 90 -4.49 -23.11 7.59
N ARG A 91 -4.78 -24.07 6.69
CA ARG A 91 -5.36 -25.36 7.08
C ARG A 91 -4.38 -26.16 7.95
N ASP A 92 -3.12 -26.22 7.53
CA ASP A 92 -2.06 -26.90 8.29
C ASP A 92 -1.80 -26.17 9.62
N THR A 93 -1.70 -24.84 9.58
CA THR A 93 -1.57 -23.98 10.77
C THR A 93 -2.69 -24.23 11.79
N ARG A 94 -3.95 -24.23 11.34
CA ARG A 94 -5.11 -24.50 12.20
C ARG A 94 -5.05 -25.91 12.77
N ASN A 95 -4.65 -26.89 11.97
CA ASN A 95 -4.52 -28.28 12.40
C ASN A 95 -3.47 -28.42 13.53
N ASN A 96 -2.29 -27.83 13.33
CA ASN A 96 -1.22 -27.81 14.33
C ASN A 96 -1.67 -27.11 15.63
N TRP A 97 -2.39 -25.99 15.52
CA TRP A 97 -2.98 -25.30 16.66
C TRP A 97 -3.99 -26.17 17.43
N ALA A 98 -4.89 -26.86 16.73
CA ALA A 98 -5.88 -27.75 17.33
C ALA A 98 -5.24 -28.96 18.04
N HIS A 99 -4.10 -29.45 17.53
CA HIS A 99 -3.30 -30.50 18.17
C HIS A 99 -2.38 -29.99 19.30
N GLN A 100 -2.53 -28.73 19.73
CA GLN A 100 -1.73 -28.11 20.78
C GLN A 100 -0.21 -28.15 20.53
N GLN A 101 0.21 -28.12 19.26
CA GLN A 101 1.63 -28.05 18.92
C GLN A 101 2.23 -26.71 19.35
N THR A 102 3.52 -26.71 19.66
CA THR A 102 4.27 -25.51 20.02
C THR A 102 4.56 -24.65 18.80
N PHE A 103 4.28 -23.34 18.87
CA PHE A 103 4.63 -22.38 17.83
C PHE A 103 5.86 -21.57 18.23
N SER A 104 6.87 -21.57 17.36
CA SER A 104 7.97 -20.60 17.49
C SER A 104 7.48 -19.17 17.21
N GLY A 105 8.32 -18.18 17.50
CA GLY A 105 8.00 -16.78 17.15
C GLY A 105 7.87 -16.57 15.64
N ASP A 106 8.66 -17.30 14.85
CA ASP A 106 8.60 -17.28 13.38
C ASP A 106 7.30 -17.91 12.87
N ASP A 107 6.92 -19.09 13.41
CA ASP A 107 5.70 -19.78 13.00
C ASP A 107 4.46 -18.97 13.36
N ALA A 108 4.45 -18.38 14.56
CA ALA A 108 3.35 -17.51 14.99
C ALA A 108 3.25 -16.26 14.10
N TYR A 109 4.39 -15.62 13.80
CA TYR A 109 4.40 -14.46 12.90
C TYR A 109 3.91 -14.84 11.49
N ARG A 110 4.38 -15.97 10.95
CA ARG A 110 3.95 -16.47 9.64
C ARG A 110 2.45 -16.75 9.60
N ALA A 111 1.91 -17.41 10.63
CA ALA A 111 0.48 -17.65 10.77
C ALA A 111 -0.32 -16.34 10.76
N LEU A 112 0.10 -15.36 11.56
CA LEU A 112 -0.55 -14.05 11.62
C LEU A 112 -0.45 -13.30 10.27
N ASP A 113 0.69 -13.35 9.59
CA ASP A 113 0.88 -12.72 8.27
C ASP A 113 -0.05 -13.35 7.21
N SER A 114 -0.12 -14.68 7.15
CA SER A 114 -1.01 -15.39 6.22
C SER A 114 -2.49 -15.10 6.50
N VAL A 115 -2.90 -15.02 7.77
CA VAL A 115 -4.26 -14.58 8.15
C VAL A 115 -4.50 -13.13 7.70
N GLY A 116 -3.59 -12.21 8.01
CA GLY A 116 -3.74 -10.79 7.71
C GLY A 116 -3.85 -10.50 6.22
N ARG A 117 -3.01 -11.16 5.39
CA ARG A 117 -3.06 -11.06 3.94
C ARG A 117 -4.36 -11.60 3.36
N LEU A 118 -4.82 -12.76 3.84
CA LEU A 118 -6.07 -13.35 3.35
C LEU A 118 -7.28 -12.48 3.73
N LEU A 119 -7.34 -11.95 4.95
CA LEU A 119 -8.38 -11.02 5.39
C LEU A 119 -8.35 -9.68 4.64
N THR A 120 -7.16 -9.20 4.30
CA THR A 120 -7.00 -8.00 3.45
C THR A 120 -7.53 -8.24 2.05
N ALA A 121 -7.27 -9.42 1.47
CA ALA A 121 -7.75 -9.78 0.12
C ALA A 121 -9.29 -9.80 0.02
N VAL A 122 -9.99 -10.01 1.14
CA VAL A 122 -11.46 -9.99 1.22
C VAL A 122 -12.02 -8.71 1.86
N SER A 123 -11.18 -7.70 2.10
CA SER A 123 -11.54 -6.37 2.61
C SER A 123 -12.33 -6.39 3.92
N THR A 124 -11.86 -7.15 4.89
CA THR A 124 -12.50 -7.24 6.21
C THR A 124 -11.78 -6.37 7.26
N PRO A 125 -12.53 -5.77 8.20
CA PRO A 125 -11.94 -4.92 9.24
C PRO A 125 -11.03 -5.69 10.21
N GLN A 126 -11.23 -7.00 10.36
CA GLN A 126 -10.40 -7.88 11.22
C GLN A 126 -8.92 -7.88 10.78
N SER A 127 -8.61 -7.55 9.53
CA SER A 127 -7.23 -7.41 9.05
C SER A 127 -6.40 -6.39 9.85
N GLU A 128 -7.02 -5.30 10.33
CA GLU A 128 -6.33 -4.26 11.10
C GLU A 128 -5.92 -4.73 12.49
N GLU A 129 -6.73 -5.58 13.13
CA GLU A 129 -6.40 -6.15 14.43
C GLU A 129 -5.25 -7.16 14.31
N ILE A 130 -5.20 -7.93 13.21
CA ILE A 130 -4.10 -8.84 12.92
C ILE A 130 -2.78 -8.08 12.69
N GLU A 131 -2.80 -6.97 11.96
CA GLU A 131 -1.59 -6.16 11.78
C GLU A 131 -1.07 -5.61 13.11
N LYS A 132 -1.96 -5.14 14.00
CA LYS A 132 -1.56 -4.72 15.36
C LYS A 132 -0.89 -5.88 16.14
N MET A 133 -1.46 -7.09 16.05
CA MET A 133 -0.88 -8.28 16.68
C MET A 133 0.50 -8.65 16.10
N LYS A 134 0.71 -8.49 14.79
CA LYS A 134 2.00 -8.72 14.13
C LYS A 134 3.06 -7.73 14.61
N THR A 135 2.75 -6.45 14.62
CA THR A 135 3.63 -5.37 15.11
C THR A 135 4.03 -5.60 16.56
N GLU A 136 3.09 -6.02 17.41
CA GLU A 136 3.37 -6.34 18.81
C GLU A 136 4.31 -7.56 18.94
N LEU A 137 4.07 -8.64 18.19
CA LEU A 137 4.92 -9.83 18.21
C LEU A 137 6.34 -9.52 17.74
N LEU A 138 6.50 -8.73 16.67
CA LEU A 138 7.81 -8.28 16.20
C LEU A 138 8.53 -7.48 17.27
N ARG A 139 7.84 -6.55 17.94
CA ARG A 139 8.42 -5.75 19.02
C ARG A 139 8.98 -6.61 20.14
N VAL A 140 8.22 -7.60 20.61
CA VAL A 140 8.67 -8.54 21.65
C VAL A 140 9.91 -9.28 21.20
N ARG A 141 9.93 -9.76 19.95
CA ARG A 141 11.06 -10.50 19.39
C ARG A 141 12.32 -9.64 19.27
N PHE A 142 12.20 -8.41 18.80
CA PHE A 142 13.34 -7.49 18.71
C PHE A 142 13.87 -7.10 20.08
N ASP A 143 12.99 -6.87 21.06
CA ASP A 143 13.41 -6.61 22.45
C ASP A 143 14.18 -7.82 23.03
N GLU A 144 13.77 -9.05 22.73
CA GLU A 144 14.48 -10.28 23.11
C GLU A 144 15.82 -10.44 22.40
N GLN A 145 15.88 -10.18 21.09
CA GLN A 145 17.11 -10.21 20.30
C GLN A 145 18.10 -9.15 20.76
N ALA A 146 17.66 -7.90 20.97
CA ALA A 146 18.51 -6.82 21.47
C ALA A 146 19.07 -7.14 22.87
N ARG A 147 18.29 -7.78 23.74
CA ARG A 147 18.77 -8.28 25.04
C ARG A 147 19.80 -9.40 24.89
N SER A 148 19.59 -10.31 23.94
CA SER A 148 20.51 -11.40 23.63
C SER A 148 21.82 -10.89 23.03
N GLU A 149 21.74 -9.97 22.07
CA GLU A 149 22.90 -9.31 21.47
C GLU A 149 23.65 -8.45 22.49
N LYS A 150 22.96 -7.68 23.34
CA LYS A 150 23.63 -6.92 24.41
C LYS A 150 24.36 -7.83 25.42
N ARG A 151 23.88 -9.05 25.63
CA ARG A 151 24.59 -10.09 26.40
C ARG A 151 25.77 -10.69 25.63
N ARG A 152 25.70 -10.77 24.30
CA ARG A 152 26.73 -11.34 23.42
C ARG A 152 27.84 -10.35 23.08
N SER A 153 27.51 -9.08 22.81
CA SER A 153 28.42 -7.98 22.49
C SER A 153 29.23 -7.50 23.69
N ALA A 154 28.76 -7.76 24.90
CA ALA A 154 29.56 -7.62 26.12
C ALA A 154 30.83 -8.52 26.12
N GLY A 155 30.95 -9.46 25.17
CA GLY A 155 32.11 -10.36 25.04
C GLY A 155 32.97 -10.17 23.79
N THR A 156 32.69 -9.22 22.89
CA THR A 156 33.53 -9.03 21.68
C THR A 156 33.37 -7.62 21.12
N ALA A 157 34.12 -6.67 21.67
CA ALA A 157 34.43 -5.43 20.95
C ALA A 157 35.47 -5.78 19.87
N ILE A 158 35.02 -5.94 18.63
CA ILE A 158 35.94 -6.02 17.49
C ILE A 158 36.44 -4.59 17.27
N GLU A 159 37.59 -4.27 17.86
CA GLU A 159 38.37 -3.11 17.44
C GLU A 159 38.87 -3.38 16.01
N SER A 160 38.24 -2.71 15.04
CA SER A 160 38.80 -2.60 13.70
C SER A 160 40.09 -1.79 13.79
N GLN A 161 41.23 -2.42 13.51
CA GLN A 161 42.46 -1.71 13.18
C GLN A 161 42.26 -1.01 11.83
N ALA A 162 41.58 0.13 11.83
CA ALA A 162 41.54 1.02 10.69
C ALA A 162 42.93 1.66 10.55
N THR A 163 43.67 1.28 9.51
CA THR A 163 44.83 2.03 9.02
C THR A 163 44.39 3.45 8.71
N GLY A 164 44.84 4.40 9.53
CA GLY A 164 44.27 5.74 9.65
C GLY A 164 44.25 6.58 8.36
N ALA A 165 43.09 7.18 8.10
CA ALA A 165 42.88 8.48 7.43
C ALA A 165 41.38 8.77 7.24
N LEU A 166 40.55 7.72 7.07
CA LEU A 166 39.11 7.84 6.83
C LEU A 166 38.32 7.61 8.11
N LYS A 167 37.36 8.50 8.39
CA LYS A 167 36.41 8.32 9.48
C LYS A 167 35.45 7.17 9.16
N PRO A 168 35.14 6.28 10.11
CA PRO A 168 34.02 5.36 9.98
C PRO A 168 32.73 6.13 9.69
N TRP A 169 31.84 5.56 8.86
CA TRP A 169 30.60 6.27 8.49
C TRP A 169 29.73 6.65 9.69
N ARG A 170 29.80 5.85 10.77
CA ARG A 170 29.08 6.09 12.03
C ARG A 170 29.49 7.38 12.74
N GLU A 171 30.65 7.92 12.41
CA GLU A 171 31.15 9.22 12.91
C GLU A 171 30.84 10.38 11.96
N VAL A 172 30.30 10.10 10.77
CA VAL A 172 30.03 11.09 9.72
C VAL A 172 28.54 11.30 9.54
N VAL A 173 27.72 10.25 9.67
CA VAL A 173 26.27 10.30 9.50
C VAL A 173 25.56 9.45 10.55
N SER A 174 24.49 10.00 11.10
CA SER A 174 23.63 9.34 12.06
C SER A 174 22.46 8.65 11.34
N PRO A 175 22.16 7.37 11.62
CA PRO A 175 20.86 6.80 11.28
C PRO A 175 19.76 7.57 12.01
N HIS A 176 18.53 7.59 11.47
CA HIS A 176 17.40 8.13 12.23
C HIS A 176 17.22 7.37 13.56
N PRO A 177 16.67 8.00 14.63
CA PRO A 177 16.59 7.38 15.96
C PRO A 177 15.81 6.05 16.01
N ASP A 178 14.82 5.89 15.15
CA ASP A 178 14.05 4.65 14.93
C ASP A 178 14.94 3.54 14.36
N VAL A 179 15.73 3.83 13.31
CA VAL A 179 16.72 2.93 12.71
C VAL A 179 17.82 2.57 13.71
N ALA A 180 18.41 3.57 14.36
CA ALA A 180 19.51 3.38 15.32
C ALA A 180 19.09 2.56 16.55
N SER A 181 17.83 2.67 16.99
CA SER A 181 17.34 1.96 18.17
C SER A 181 16.82 0.54 17.87
N GLY A 182 16.87 0.09 16.61
CA GLY A 182 16.30 -1.19 16.20
C GLY A 182 14.77 -1.27 16.37
N ARG A 183 14.12 -0.12 16.64
CA ARG A 183 12.65 0.00 16.70
C ARG A 183 12.02 0.14 15.31
N TYR A 184 12.84 0.32 14.29
CA TYR A 184 12.46 0.39 12.88
C TYR A 184 11.91 -0.96 12.41
N GLN A 185 10.58 -1.09 12.35
CA GLN A 185 9.94 -2.35 11.98
C GLN A 185 9.73 -2.45 10.48
N GLN A 186 9.96 -3.64 9.90
CA GLN A 186 9.67 -3.94 8.49
C GLN A 186 8.17 -3.75 8.15
N ALA A 187 7.28 -3.84 9.15
CA ALA A 187 5.85 -3.53 9.02
C ALA A 187 5.53 -2.03 8.91
N GLU A 188 6.41 -1.14 9.39
CA GLU A 188 6.28 0.32 9.21
C GLU A 188 6.79 0.78 7.82
N PHE A 189 7.27 -0.14 6.98
CA PHE A 189 7.79 0.22 5.64
C PHE A 189 6.68 0.47 4.62
N ALA A 190 5.46 -0.01 4.86
CA ALA A 190 4.35 0.19 3.95
C ALA A 190 3.64 1.52 4.24
N ALA A 191 3.78 2.47 3.34
CA ALA A 191 2.91 3.63 3.29
C ALA A 191 1.43 3.17 3.26
N ASP A 192 0.64 3.57 4.25
CA ASP A 192 -0.80 3.29 4.30
C ASP A 192 -1.57 4.61 4.20
N LEU A 193 -2.05 4.92 2.99
CA LEU A 193 -2.80 6.14 2.70
C LEU A 193 -4.12 6.21 3.48
N TRP A 194 -4.72 5.06 3.82
CA TRP A 194 -5.96 5.02 4.58
C TRP A 194 -5.74 5.42 6.04
N GLN A 195 -4.70 4.87 6.69
CA GLN A 195 -4.34 5.24 8.06
C GLN A 195 -4.03 6.74 8.17
N VAL A 196 -3.25 7.28 7.23
CA VAL A 196 -2.93 8.72 7.20
C VAL A 196 -4.20 9.56 7.07
N LYS A 197 -5.14 9.16 6.20
CA LYS A 197 -6.45 9.82 6.08
C LYS A 197 -7.27 9.78 7.37
N LEU A 198 -7.15 8.71 8.16
CA LEU A 198 -7.82 8.58 9.46
C LEU A 198 -7.11 9.35 10.59
N GLY A 199 -5.91 9.90 10.34
CA GLY A 199 -5.08 10.51 11.38
C GLY A 199 -4.35 9.49 12.27
N GLU A 200 -4.26 8.25 11.78
CA GLU A 200 -3.59 7.12 12.42
C GLU A 200 -2.22 6.86 11.77
N GLY A 201 -1.50 5.84 12.25
CA GLY A 201 -0.18 5.46 11.72
C GLY A 201 1.00 6.22 12.35
N SER A 202 2.21 5.91 11.87
CA SER A 202 3.46 6.49 12.39
C SER A 202 3.60 7.97 12.01
N GLY A 203 4.28 8.74 12.87
CA GLY A 203 4.44 10.19 12.70
C GLY A 203 5.12 10.56 11.37
N GLU A 204 6.05 9.74 10.91
CA GLU A 204 6.79 9.93 9.65
C GLU A 204 5.93 9.86 8.38
N TYR A 205 4.76 9.21 8.41
CA TYR A 205 3.82 9.21 7.29
C TYR A 205 2.61 10.10 7.56
N ARG A 206 2.24 10.30 8.82
CA ARG A 206 1.07 11.09 9.19
C ARG A 206 1.34 12.60 9.20
N ASP A 207 2.51 13.02 9.67
CA ASP A 207 2.87 14.43 9.73
C ASP A 207 3.41 14.92 8.37
N PRO A 208 2.82 15.97 7.76
CA PRO A 208 3.25 16.45 6.45
C PRO A 208 4.72 16.90 6.41
N ALA A 209 5.21 17.58 7.43
CA ALA A 209 6.57 18.12 7.45
C ALA A 209 7.60 16.99 7.59
N GLU A 210 7.35 16.05 8.49
CA GLU A 210 8.16 14.83 8.65
C GLU A 210 8.18 13.98 7.38
N PHE A 211 7.02 13.79 6.75
CA PHE A 211 6.92 13.06 5.49
C PHE A 211 7.80 13.68 4.41
N PHE A 212 7.66 14.99 4.14
CA PHE A 212 8.47 15.66 3.11
C PHE A 212 9.95 15.75 3.48
N ARG A 213 10.29 15.86 4.77
CA ARG A 213 11.68 15.83 5.25
C ARG A 213 12.37 14.51 4.93
N ARG A 214 11.65 13.39 5.06
CA ARG A 214 12.15 12.03 4.78
C ARG A 214 11.97 11.62 3.30
N THR A 215 11.22 12.38 2.52
CA THR A 215 10.96 12.09 1.11
C THR A 215 12.04 12.69 0.22
N PHE A 216 12.55 11.89 -0.72
CA PHE A 216 13.32 12.41 -1.85
C PHE A 216 12.35 12.71 -3.00
N LEU A 217 12.28 13.98 -3.42
CA LEU A 217 11.48 14.39 -4.57
C LEU A 217 12.20 13.98 -5.85
N THR A 218 11.92 12.75 -6.31
CA THR A 218 12.34 12.30 -7.64
C THR A 218 11.78 13.23 -8.71
N GLU A 219 12.41 13.25 -9.88
CA GLU A 219 11.95 14.08 -10.98
C GLU A 219 10.50 13.72 -11.38
N SER A 220 10.15 12.43 -11.38
CA SER A 220 8.79 11.98 -11.66
C SER A 220 7.77 12.41 -10.60
N LEU A 221 8.12 12.31 -9.30
CA LEU A 221 7.27 12.77 -8.21
C LEU A 221 7.11 14.29 -8.27
N LYS A 222 8.20 15.02 -8.50
CA LYS A 222 8.19 16.48 -8.64
C LYS A 222 7.32 16.93 -9.79
N GLN A 223 7.43 16.31 -10.97
CA GLN A 223 6.59 16.61 -12.13
C GLN A 223 5.11 16.35 -11.85
N MET A 224 4.79 15.24 -11.17
CA MET A 224 3.42 14.95 -10.75
C MET A 224 2.88 16.02 -9.80
N LEU A 225 3.66 16.42 -8.78
CA LEU A 225 3.26 17.47 -7.84
C LEU A 225 3.09 18.83 -8.54
N VAL A 226 3.95 19.16 -9.52
CA VAL A 226 3.83 20.37 -10.35
C VAL A 226 2.52 20.35 -11.14
N GLY A 227 2.24 19.26 -11.85
CA GLY A 227 1.00 19.10 -12.62
C GLY A 227 -0.24 19.18 -11.73
N ALA A 228 -0.19 18.58 -10.54
CA ALA A 228 -1.28 18.66 -9.57
C ALA A 228 -1.50 20.08 -9.04
N ALA A 229 -0.42 20.81 -8.75
CA ALA A 229 -0.46 22.20 -8.34
C ALA A 229 -1.09 23.09 -9.41
N GLN A 230 -0.74 22.88 -10.68
CA GLN A 230 -1.33 23.58 -11.82
C GLN A 230 -2.82 23.25 -11.97
N ARG A 231 -3.18 21.95 -11.94
CA ARG A 231 -4.57 21.49 -12.09
C ARG A 231 -5.47 22.06 -11.03
N LEU A 232 -5.10 21.89 -9.77
CA LEU A 232 -5.95 22.32 -8.64
C LEU A 232 -6.02 23.84 -8.51
N SER A 233 -5.05 24.58 -9.05
CA SER A 233 -5.09 26.04 -9.15
C SER A 233 -5.84 26.55 -10.38
N GLY A 234 -6.30 25.67 -11.27
CA GLY A 234 -6.99 26.04 -12.52
C GLY A 234 -6.06 26.61 -13.61
N ALA A 235 -4.75 26.40 -13.48
CA ALA A 235 -3.70 26.96 -14.35
C ALA A 235 -3.28 26.02 -15.51
N GLY A 236 -4.01 24.94 -15.75
CA GLY A 236 -3.66 23.88 -16.70
C GLY A 236 -3.40 22.56 -15.99
N GLY A 237 -2.68 21.62 -16.61
CA GLY A 237 -2.38 20.32 -16.02
C GLY A 237 -3.43 19.24 -16.27
N ASP A 238 -3.01 17.99 -16.10
CA ASP A 238 -3.80 16.82 -16.46
C ASP A 238 -4.94 16.58 -15.46
N PRO A 239 -6.15 16.21 -15.94
CA PRO A 239 -7.29 15.93 -15.07
C PRO A 239 -7.22 14.55 -14.40
N VAL A 240 -6.56 13.60 -15.04
CA VAL A 240 -6.50 12.20 -14.65
C VAL A 240 -5.05 11.72 -14.77
N VAL A 241 -4.51 11.19 -13.67
CA VAL A 241 -3.15 10.64 -13.60
C VAL A 241 -3.24 9.19 -13.15
N GLN A 242 -2.68 8.27 -13.95
CA GLN A 242 -2.55 6.87 -13.55
C GLN A 242 -1.12 6.59 -13.07
N LEU A 243 -1.01 6.07 -11.85
CA LEU A 243 0.23 5.59 -11.27
C LEU A 243 0.45 4.14 -11.69
N GLN A 244 1.54 3.90 -12.43
CA GLN A 244 2.05 2.58 -12.78
C GLN A 244 3.45 2.42 -12.17
N THR A 245 3.74 1.28 -11.57
CA THR A 245 5.09 0.99 -11.05
C THR A 245 5.48 -0.43 -11.41
N ASN A 246 6.66 -0.60 -12.02
CA ASN A 246 7.20 -1.91 -12.39
C ASN A 246 7.93 -2.60 -11.20
N PHE A 247 8.19 -1.88 -10.10
CA PHE A 247 8.75 -2.48 -8.88
C PHE A 247 8.38 -1.67 -7.62
N GLY A 248 8.36 -2.34 -6.47
CA GLY A 248 7.65 -1.95 -5.24
C GLY A 248 7.82 -0.52 -4.73
N GLY A 249 6.69 0.06 -4.28
CA GLY A 249 6.65 1.04 -3.19
C GLY A 249 6.30 2.51 -3.52
N GLY A 250 6.20 2.88 -4.81
CA GLY A 250 6.06 4.30 -5.18
C GLY A 250 4.63 4.85 -5.24
N LYS A 251 3.61 4.02 -5.51
CA LYS A 251 2.23 4.45 -5.82
C LYS A 251 1.59 5.15 -4.62
N THR A 252 1.45 4.43 -3.51
CA THR A 252 0.86 4.94 -2.27
C THR A 252 1.68 6.09 -1.69
N HIS A 253 3.01 6.04 -1.80
CA HIS A 253 3.89 7.14 -1.37
C HIS A 253 3.65 8.42 -2.20
N SER A 254 3.51 8.30 -3.52
CA SER A 254 3.18 9.42 -4.41
C SER A 254 1.80 10.02 -4.08
N MET A 255 0.81 9.17 -3.78
CA MET A 255 -0.50 9.62 -3.32
C MET A 255 -0.43 10.33 -1.96
N LEU A 256 0.41 9.86 -1.03
CA LEU A 256 0.66 10.54 0.24
C LEU A 256 1.29 11.93 0.04
N ALA A 257 2.25 12.07 -0.87
CA ALA A 257 2.84 13.36 -1.20
C ALA A 257 1.78 14.36 -1.70
N LEU A 258 0.88 13.91 -2.60
CA LEU A 258 -0.26 14.72 -3.04
C LEU A 258 -1.21 15.05 -1.90
N HIS A 259 -1.56 14.05 -1.08
CA HIS A 259 -2.42 14.24 0.08
C HIS A 259 -1.85 15.31 1.00
N HIS A 260 -0.59 15.21 1.38
CA HIS A 260 0.09 16.13 2.31
C HIS A 260 0.33 17.51 1.74
N MET A 261 0.71 17.64 0.46
CA MET A 261 0.89 18.95 -0.18
C MET A 261 -0.40 19.79 -0.12
N PHE A 262 -1.56 19.14 -0.19
CA PHE A 262 -2.88 19.80 -0.11
C PHE A 262 -3.58 19.62 1.24
N SER A 263 -2.84 19.30 2.30
CA SER A 263 -3.39 19.13 3.66
C SER A 263 -3.76 20.42 4.37
N GLY A 264 -3.25 21.56 3.89
CA GLY A 264 -3.33 22.86 4.56
C GLY A 264 -2.07 23.23 5.34
N ALA A 265 -1.08 22.34 5.42
CA ALA A 265 0.27 22.67 5.93
C ALA A 265 0.90 23.82 5.13
N ALA A 266 1.74 24.62 5.79
CA ALA A 266 2.38 25.76 5.13
C ALA A 266 3.44 25.24 4.14
N PRO A 267 3.49 25.74 2.88
CA PRO A 267 4.47 25.24 1.90
C PRO A 267 5.93 25.34 2.35
N GLY A 268 6.28 26.33 3.18
CA GLY A 268 7.63 26.49 3.73
C GLY A 268 8.03 25.43 4.76
N GLU A 269 7.06 24.69 5.32
CA GLU A 269 7.32 23.55 6.22
C GLU A 269 7.53 22.25 5.45
N LEU A 270 7.14 22.23 4.16
CA LEU A 270 7.20 21.04 3.32
C LEU A 270 8.46 21.09 2.44
N ALA A 271 9.50 20.38 2.87
CA ALA A 271 10.80 20.36 2.20
C ALA A 271 10.68 20.11 0.69
N GLY A 272 11.17 21.05 -0.12
CA GLY A 272 11.17 20.96 -1.59
C GLY A 272 9.88 21.44 -2.30
N VAL A 273 8.79 21.69 -1.57
CA VAL A 273 7.51 22.13 -2.16
C VAL A 273 7.59 23.56 -2.71
N GLU A 274 8.42 24.44 -2.15
CA GLU A 274 8.67 25.77 -2.75
C GLU A 274 9.19 25.66 -4.19
N GLY A 275 10.08 24.70 -4.45
CA GLY A 275 10.59 24.42 -5.79
C GLY A 275 9.52 23.89 -6.74
N VAL A 276 8.59 23.07 -6.22
CA VAL A 276 7.40 22.60 -6.96
C VAL A 276 6.49 23.78 -7.31
N MET A 277 6.17 24.65 -6.34
CA MET A 277 5.31 25.81 -6.57
C MET A 277 5.91 26.78 -7.60
N LYS A 278 7.21 27.04 -7.50
CA LYS A 278 7.94 27.87 -8.47
C LYS A 278 7.89 27.27 -9.87
N ALA A 279 8.12 25.97 -10.01
CA ALA A 279 8.03 25.27 -11.30
C ALA A 279 6.60 25.24 -11.86
N ALA A 280 5.59 25.15 -10.99
CA ALA A 280 4.19 25.24 -11.36
C ALA A 280 3.74 26.67 -11.74
N GLY A 281 4.54 27.69 -11.43
CA GLY A 281 4.20 29.09 -11.69
C GLY A 281 3.09 29.63 -10.78
N ILE A 282 2.93 29.07 -9.58
CA ILE A 282 1.89 29.48 -8.63
C ILE A 282 2.50 30.13 -7.38
N ALA A 283 1.82 31.14 -6.84
CA ALA A 283 2.25 31.83 -5.63
C ALA A 283 1.71 31.18 -4.34
N LYS A 284 0.58 30.47 -4.41
CA LYS A 284 -0.11 29.88 -3.26
C LYS A 284 -0.79 28.58 -3.66
N LEU A 285 -0.74 27.58 -2.78
CA LEU A 285 -1.53 26.37 -2.92
C LEU A 285 -3.01 26.65 -2.58
N PRO A 286 -3.97 26.22 -3.42
CA PRO A 286 -5.38 26.37 -3.11
C PRO A 286 -5.78 25.49 -1.92
N ARG A 287 -6.88 25.86 -1.26
CA ARG A 287 -7.56 24.92 -0.36
C ARG A 287 -8.26 23.88 -1.23
N VAL A 288 -8.03 22.60 -0.95
CA VAL A 288 -8.54 21.48 -1.75
C VAL A 288 -9.37 20.55 -0.88
N ASN A 289 -10.54 20.16 -1.37
CA ASN A 289 -11.30 19.07 -0.78
C ASN A 289 -10.73 17.74 -1.29
N ARG A 290 -10.35 16.86 -0.37
CA ARG A 290 -9.62 15.61 -0.67
C ARG A 290 -10.51 14.41 -0.40
N ALA A 291 -10.61 13.50 -1.37
CA ALA A 291 -11.21 12.18 -1.20
C ALA A 291 -10.14 11.10 -1.39
N VAL A 292 -10.08 10.16 -0.45
CA VAL A 292 -9.20 8.99 -0.45
C VAL A 292 -10.07 7.74 -0.44
N LEU A 293 -9.95 6.95 -1.49
CA LEU A 293 -10.65 5.68 -1.67
C LEU A 293 -9.59 4.59 -1.78
N VAL A 294 -9.53 3.67 -0.82
CA VAL A 294 -8.57 2.56 -0.83
C VAL A 294 -9.34 1.26 -0.97
N GLY A 295 -9.15 0.57 -2.10
CA GLY A 295 -10.04 -0.51 -2.52
C GLY A 295 -10.00 -1.75 -1.65
N ASN A 296 -8.90 -2.02 -0.94
CA ASN A 296 -8.82 -3.10 0.03
C ASN A 296 -9.37 -2.73 1.43
N LYS A 297 -9.63 -1.44 1.71
CA LYS A 297 -10.19 -0.95 2.98
C LYS A 297 -11.69 -0.69 2.94
N ILE A 298 -12.23 -0.37 1.76
CA ILE A 298 -13.67 -0.12 1.61
C ILE A 298 -14.37 -1.41 1.20
N SER A 299 -15.26 -1.92 2.05
CA SER A 299 -16.00 -3.15 1.78
C SER A 299 -17.14 -2.91 0.77
N PRO A 300 -17.24 -3.69 -0.32
CA PRO A 300 -18.38 -3.60 -1.24
C PRO A 300 -19.66 -4.25 -0.68
N GLY A 301 -19.51 -5.15 0.29
CA GLY A 301 -20.62 -5.91 0.88
C GLY A 301 -21.25 -5.27 2.11
N ASN A 302 -20.53 -4.36 2.79
CA ASN A 302 -20.91 -3.85 4.10
C ASN A 302 -20.99 -2.32 4.09
N PRO A 303 -22.20 -1.74 4.18
CA PRO A 303 -22.36 -0.30 4.33
C PRO A 303 -21.70 0.23 5.61
N VAL A 304 -21.18 1.45 5.54
CA VAL A 304 -20.53 2.12 6.69
C VAL A 304 -21.39 3.28 7.16
N THR A 305 -21.73 3.28 8.45
CA THR A 305 -22.40 4.41 9.11
C THR A 305 -21.37 5.41 9.61
N LYS A 306 -21.47 6.65 9.15
CA LYS A 306 -20.61 7.77 9.55
C LYS A 306 -21.06 8.35 10.90
N PRO A 307 -20.20 9.15 11.60
CA PRO A 307 -20.55 9.71 12.91
C PRO A 307 -21.82 10.57 12.94
N ASP A 308 -22.23 11.13 11.79
CA ASP A 308 -23.44 11.95 11.65
C ASP A 308 -24.70 11.14 11.27
N GLY A 309 -24.60 9.81 11.30
CA GLY A 309 -25.66 8.86 10.93
C GLY A 309 -25.81 8.60 9.43
N THR A 310 -24.97 9.21 8.58
CA THR A 310 -25.01 8.95 7.13
C THR A 310 -24.56 7.52 6.84
N VAL A 311 -25.40 6.73 6.17
CA VAL A 311 -25.06 5.36 5.73
C VAL A 311 -24.54 5.42 4.30
N VAL A 312 -23.29 5.03 4.11
CA VAL A 312 -22.60 5.01 2.81
C VAL A 312 -22.42 3.58 2.34
N ARG A 313 -22.75 3.28 1.08
CA ARG A 313 -22.70 1.92 0.50
C ARG A 313 -21.67 1.76 -0.61
N THR A 314 -21.36 2.85 -1.31
CA THR A 314 -20.64 2.82 -2.59
C THR A 314 -19.38 3.69 -2.57
N LEU A 315 -18.45 3.49 -3.51
CA LEU A 315 -17.27 4.35 -3.66
C LEU A 315 -17.65 5.81 -3.95
N TRP A 316 -18.67 6.05 -4.76
CA TRP A 316 -19.12 7.42 -5.05
C TRP A 316 -19.78 8.07 -3.84
N GLY A 317 -20.56 7.32 -3.07
CA GLY A 317 -21.09 7.77 -1.78
C GLY A 317 -19.98 8.17 -0.81
N GLU A 318 -18.95 7.34 -0.69
CA GLU A 318 -17.78 7.63 0.15
C GLU A 318 -17.05 8.89 -0.32
N MET A 319 -16.83 9.02 -1.62
CA MET A 319 -16.20 10.20 -2.22
C MET A 319 -16.98 11.47 -1.92
N ALA A 320 -18.30 11.47 -2.15
CA ALA A 320 -19.12 12.65 -1.90
C ALA A 320 -19.15 13.04 -0.42
N TYR A 321 -19.25 12.06 0.47
CA TYR A 321 -19.18 12.29 1.91
C TYR A 321 -17.82 12.90 2.31
N GLN A 322 -16.70 12.44 1.75
CA GLN A 322 -15.38 13.01 2.04
C GLN A 322 -15.21 14.44 1.48
N ILE A 323 -15.77 14.73 0.29
CA ILE A 323 -15.63 16.04 -0.36
C ILE A 323 -16.45 17.13 0.34
N GLY A 324 -17.70 16.85 0.71
CA GLY A 324 -18.63 17.87 1.21
C GLY A 324 -19.55 17.41 2.34
N GLY A 325 -19.22 16.30 3.00
CA GLY A 325 -19.98 15.72 4.09
C GLY A 325 -21.39 15.31 3.68
N LYS A 326 -22.31 15.35 4.64
CA LYS A 326 -23.73 15.05 4.46
C LYS A 326 -24.39 15.82 3.32
N LYS A 327 -23.99 17.08 3.07
CA LYS A 327 -24.59 17.93 2.03
C LYS A 327 -24.24 17.45 0.62
N ALA A 328 -22.98 17.12 0.37
CA ALA A 328 -22.56 16.55 -0.91
C ALA A 328 -23.13 15.15 -1.10
N PHE A 329 -23.08 14.31 -0.06
CA PHE A 329 -23.69 12.98 -0.10
C PHE A 329 -25.19 13.02 -0.42
N ALA A 330 -25.94 13.97 0.15
CA ALA A 330 -27.38 14.10 -0.09
C ALA A 330 -27.73 14.25 -1.59
N ARG A 331 -26.85 14.83 -2.40
CA ARG A 331 -27.06 14.99 -3.86
C ARG A 331 -27.09 13.66 -4.60
N ILE A 332 -26.26 12.71 -4.17
CA ILE A 332 -26.12 11.40 -4.80
C ILE A 332 -26.65 10.27 -3.92
N LYS A 333 -27.42 10.61 -2.87
CA LYS A 333 -27.93 9.64 -1.89
C LYS A 333 -28.76 8.55 -2.57
N ALA A 334 -29.60 8.93 -3.52
CA ALA A 334 -30.43 7.98 -4.26
C ALA A 334 -29.58 7.02 -5.10
N ASP A 335 -28.46 7.48 -5.65
CA ASP A 335 -27.52 6.70 -6.44
C ASP A 335 -26.70 5.74 -5.55
N ASP A 336 -26.30 6.18 -4.36
CA ASP A 336 -25.68 5.31 -3.34
C ASP A 336 -26.65 4.22 -2.86
N GLU A 337 -27.90 4.57 -2.57
CA GLU A 337 -28.93 3.63 -2.08
C GLU A 337 -29.31 2.58 -3.13
N ARG A 338 -29.32 2.95 -4.41
CA ARG A 338 -29.64 2.05 -5.53
C ARG A 338 -28.41 1.39 -6.15
N ALA A 339 -27.23 1.77 -5.70
CA ALA A 339 -25.96 1.36 -6.26
C ALA A 339 -25.87 1.57 -7.79
N THR A 340 -26.27 2.76 -8.25
CA THR A 340 -26.20 3.19 -9.66
C THR A 340 -25.20 4.33 -9.84
N SER A 341 -24.54 4.43 -11.00
CA SER A 341 -23.58 5.51 -11.28
C SER A 341 -24.26 6.89 -11.24
N PRO A 342 -23.74 7.90 -10.50
CA PRO A 342 -24.44 9.18 -10.31
C PRO A 342 -24.50 10.11 -11.54
N GLY A 343 -23.90 9.73 -12.67
CA GLY A 343 -23.91 10.54 -13.89
C GLY A 343 -23.35 11.96 -13.70
N ASP A 344 -24.01 12.95 -14.31
CA ASP A 344 -23.55 14.36 -14.32
C ASP A 344 -23.55 15.03 -12.94
N ALA A 345 -24.23 14.44 -11.94
CA ALA A 345 -24.21 14.93 -10.56
C ALA A 345 -22.79 14.98 -9.98
N LEU A 346 -21.87 14.11 -10.43
CA LEU A 346 -20.46 14.16 -10.04
C LEU A 346 -19.77 15.45 -10.52
N ARG A 347 -19.97 15.82 -11.80
CA ARG A 347 -19.42 17.04 -12.36
C ARG A 347 -19.96 18.27 -11.64
N GLU A 348 -21.26 18.32 -11.35
CA GLU A 348 -21.86 19.42 -10.59
C GLU A 348 -21.29 19.51 -9.17
N MET A 349 -21.14 18.37 -8.49
CA MET A 349 -20.49 18.32 -7.18
C MET A 349 -19.04 18.84 -7.23
N PHE A 350 -18.24 18.42 -8.21
CA PHE A 350 -16.86 18.92 -8.35
C PHE A 350 -16.80 20.42 -8.66
N LYS A 351 -17.79 20.97 -9.37
CA LYS A 351 -17.88 22.43 -9.59
C LYS A 351 -18.20 23.18 -8.30
N GLU A 352 -19.12 22.66 -7.50
CA GLU A 352 -19.59 23.31 -6.28
C GLU A 352 -18.60 23.21 -5.12
N TYR A 353 -17.99 22.05 -4.95
CA TYR A 353 -17.04 21.76 -3.87
C TYR A 353 -15.58 21.81 -4.34
N GLY A 354 -15.30 22.26 -5.57
CA GLY A 354 -13.95 22.37 -6.09
C GLY A 354 -13.12 23.48 -5.43
N PRO A 355 -11.78 23.40 -5.46
CA PRO A 355 -10.95 22.35 -6.07
C PRO A 355 -11.04 20.99 -5.36
N CYS A 356 -11.01 19.90 -6.14
CA CYS A 356 -11.12 18.53 -5.64
C CYS A 356 -9.92 17.68 -6.02
N LEU A 357 -9.31 16.99 -5.05
CA LEU A 357 -8.31 15.95 -5.26
C LEU A 357 -8.91 14.60 -4.88
N ILE A 358 -8.95 13.67 -5.82
CA ILE A 358 -9.52 12.34 -5.64
C ILE A 358 -8.41 11.32 -5.83
N LEU A 359 -8.09 10.58 -4.78
CA LEU A 359 -7.06 9.55 -4.75
C LEU A 359 -7.74 8.19 -4.64
N ILE A 360 -7.54 7.33 -5.65
CA ILE A 360 -8.09 5.97 -5.65
C ILE A 360 -6.93 4.98 -5.69
N ASP A 361 -6.64 4.39 -4.53
CA ASP A 361 -5.63 3.35 -4.39
C ASP A 361 -6.30 1.96 -4.46
N GLU A 362 -5.61 0.97 -5.04
CA GLU A 362 -6.07 -0.43 -5.09
C GLU A 362 -7.46 -0.62 -5.72
N TRP A 363 -7.78 0.13 -6.79
CA TRP A 363 -9.13 0.08 -7.40
C TRP A 363 -9.49 -1.33 -7.93
N VAL A 364 -8.51 -2.05 -8.48
CA VAL A 364 -8.71 -3.43 -8.94
C VAL A 364 -9.12 -4.35 -7.79
N ALA A 365 -8.51 -4.18 -6.61
CA ALA A 365 -8.83 -4.98 -5.43
C ALA A 365 -10.29 -4.78 -4.97
N TYR A 366 -10.84 -3.57 -5.12
CA TYR A 366 -12.26 -3.33 -4.89
C TYR A 366 -13.13 -3.96 -5.97
N ALA A 367 -12.83 -3.68 -7.24
CA ALA A 367 -13.65 -4.08 -8.37
C ALA A 367 -13.77 -5.61 -8.50
N ARG A 368 -12.70 -6.38 -8.23
CA ARG A 368 -12.71 -7.85 -8.34
C ARG A 368 -13.70 -8.54 -7.39
N GLN A 369 -14.11 -7.86 -6.32
CA GLN A 369 -15.05 -8.38 -5.34
C GLN A 369 -16.52 -8.16 -5.73
N LEU A 370 -16.80 -7.32 -6.74
CA LEU A 370 -18.16 -7.08 -7.22
C LEU A 370 -18.66 -8.22 -8.11
N HIS A 371 -19.98 -8.39 -8.16
CA HIS A 371 -20.67 -9.43 -8.91
C HIS A 371 -21.45 -8.87 -10.09
N ASP A 372 -21.75 -9.70 -11.09
CA ASP A 372 -22.51 -9.23 -12.26
C ASP A 372 -23.99 -8.93 -11.94
N GLN A 373 -24.57 -9.60 -10.95
CA GLN A 373 -26.01 -9.56 -10.64
C GLN A 373 -26.45 -8.35 -9.80
N GLY A 374 -25.51 -7.54 -9.27
CA GLY A 374 -25.83 -6.36 -8.44
C GLY A 374 -26.44 -6.71 -7.08
N ASP A 375 -26.07 -7.86 -6.51
CA ASP A 375 -26.52 -8.36 -5.21
C ASP A 375 -25.80 -7.72 -4.02
N LEU A 376 -24.74 -6.95 -4.26
CA LEU A 376 -23.99 -6.25 -3.22
C LEU A 376 -24.47 -4.79 -3.07
N PRO A 377 -24.43 -4.21 -1.85
CA PRO A 377 -24.78 -2.80 -1.64
C PRO A 377 -23.97 -1.81 -2.48
N ALA A 378 -22.75 -2.18 -2.87
CA ALA A 378 -21.90 -1.38 -3.75
C ALA A 378 -22.26 -1.46 -5.25
N GLY A 379 -23.22 -2.30 -5.63
CA GLY A 379 -23.67 -2.47 -7.01
C GLY A 379 -23.00 -3.63 -7.72
N SER A 380 -23.05 -3.60 -9.06
CA SER A 380 -22.51 -4.67 -9.89
C SER A 380 -21.11 -4.36 -10.42
N PHE A 381 -20.44 -5.41 -10.90
CA PHE A 381 -19.18 -5.32 -11.62
C PHE A 381 -19.26 -4.35 -12.80
N GLU A 382 -20.36 -4.38 -13.56
CA GLU A 382 -20.58 -3.48 -14.71
C GLU A 382 -20.81 -2.02 -14.28
N THR A 383 -21.59 -1.77 -13.21
CA THR A 383 -21.83 -0.40 -12.71
C THR A 383 -20.52 0.29 -12.34
N GLN A 384 -19.54 -0.47 -11.83
CA GLN A 384 -18.25 0.08 -11.43
C GLN A 384 -17.46 0.70 -12.60
N PHE A 385 -17.50 0.10 -13.78
CA PHE A 385 -16.83 0.67 -14.96
C PHE A 385 -17.59 1.87 -15.52
N THR A 386 -18.92 1.85 -15.41
CA THR A 386 -19.75 3.02 -15.72
C THR A 386 -19.40 4.19 -14.79
N PHE A 387 -19.22 3.92 -13.50
CA PHE A 387 -18.73 4.92 -12.53
C PHE A 387 -17.32 5.41 -12.89
N ALA A 388 -16.39 4.53 -13.24
CA ALA A 388 -15.04 4.92 -13.64
C ALA A 388 -15.04 5.87 -14.86
N GLN A 389 -15.90 5.60 -15.85
CA GLN A 389 -16.05 6.45 -17.01
C GLN A 389 -16.63 7.82 -16.63
N VAL A 390 -17.75 7.85 -15.89
CA VAL A 390 -18.37 9.10 -15.45
C VAL A 390 -17.42 9.92 -14.58
N LEU A 391 -16.65 9.27 -13.70
CA LEU A 391 -15.69 9.93 -12.81
C LEU A 391 -14.57 10.60 -13.61
N THR A 392 -13.95 9.88 -14.56
CA THR A 392 -12.87 10.41 -15.41
C THR A 392 -13.36 11.55 -16.31
N GLU A 393 -14.54 11.41 -16.91
CA GLU A 393 -15.18 12.46 -17.72
C GLU A 393 -15.54 13.70 -16.89
N SER A 394 -16.07 13.50 -15.68
CA SER A 394 -16.41 14.58 -14.75
C SER A 394 -15.17 15.34 -14.28
N ALA A 395 -14.09 14.63 -13.92
CA ALA A 395 -12.81 15.22 -13.54
C ALA A 395 -12.22 16.03 -14.70
N LYS A 396 -12.30 15.52 -15.93
CA LYS A 396 -11.88 16.23 -17.16
C LYS A 396 -12.66 17.53 -17.37
N ALA A 397 -13.99 17.49 -17.20
CA ALA A 397 -14.88 18.61 -17.44
C ALA A 397 -14.73 19.77 -16.43
N VAL A 398 -14.18 19.51 -15.23
CA VAL A 398 -14.01 20.53 -14.17
C VAL A 398 -12.55 20.94 -14.04
N LYS A 399 -12.24 22.19 -14.40
CA LYS A 399 -10.88 22.73 -14.55
C LYS A 399 -9.95 22.53 -13.34
N ASN A 400 -10.51 22.43 -12.13
CA ASN A 400 -9.80 22.32 -10.86
C ASN A 400 -10.11 21.01 -10.10
N CYS A 401 -10.40 19.94 -10.83
CA CYS A 401 -10.52 18.59 -10.29
C CYS A 401 -9.37 17.71 -10.78
N LEU A 402 -8.68 17.02 -9.87
CA LEU A 402 -7.63 16.06 -10.17
C LEU A 402 -8.02 14.69 -9.65
N LEU A 403 -8.01 13.69 -10.53
CA LEU A 403 -8.18 12.28 -10.22
C LEU A 403 -6.84 11.56 -10.36
N VAL A 404 -6.40 10.88 -9.32
CA VAL A 404 -5.19 10.05 -9.32
C VAL A 404 -5.55 8.62 -8.95
N ILE A 405 -5.17 7.67 -9.79
CA ILE A 405 -5.56 6.27 -9.66
C ILE A 405 -4.29 5.41 -9.63
N SER A 406 -4.21 4.43 -8.74
CA SER A 406 -3.24 3.34 -8.87
C SER A 406 -3.89 2.14 -9.55
N LEU A 407 -3.19 1.59 -10.55
CA LEU A 407 -3.50 0.29 -11.11
C LEU A 407 -2.23 -0.57 -11.07
N PRO A 408 -2.33 -1.89 -10.82
CA PRO A 408 -1.22 -2.82 -10.99
C PRO A 408 -0.56 -2.68 -12.37
N ALA A 409 0.76 -2.82 -12.42
CA ALA A 409 1.44 -3.02 -13.68
C ALA A 409 1.03 -4.38 -14.24
N SER A 410 0.97 -4.52 -15.56
CA SER A 410 0.77 -5.83 -16.20
C SER A 410 1.70 -5.92 -17.39
N ASP A 411 2.89 -6.45 -17.18
CA ASP A 411 3.74 -6.88 -18.30
C ASP A 411 3.39 -8.33 -18.64
N SER A 412 2.48 -8.50 -19.61
CA SER A 412 2.22 -9.79 -20.25
C SER A 412 3.35 -10.23 -21.20
N SER A 413 4.49 -9.55 -21.21
CA SER A 413 5.65 -9.85 -22.06
C SER A 413 6.75 -10.57 -21.29
N GLY A 414 6.58 -11.88 -21.09
CA GLY A 414 7.67 -12.87 -20.96
C GLY A 414 8.75 -12.68 -19.89
N SER A 415 8.62 -11.71 -18.99
CA SER A 415 9.61 -11.45 -17.94
C SER A 415 9.37 -12.38 -16.74
N PRO A 416 10.42 -12.96 -16.12
CA PRO A 416 10.28 -13.80 -14.92
C PRO A 416 9.54 -13.12 -13.75
N HIS A 417 9.45 -11.79 -13.77
CA HIS A 417 8.77 -10.96 -12.77
C HIS A 417 7.24 -10.86 -12.94
N ALA A 418 6.66 -11.40 -14.01
CA ALA A 418 5.20 -11.38 -14.24
C ALA A 418 4.39 -12.12 -13.15
N VAL A 419 5.05 -12.93 -12.33
CA VAL A 419 4.43 -13.67 -11.22
C VAL A 419 3.97 -12.74 -10.09
N ALA A 420 4.66 -11.61 -9.85
CA ALA A 420 4.27 -10.66 -8.81
C ALA A 420 3.04 -9.83 -9.20
N ASP A 421 2.92 -9.47 -10.49
CA ASP A 421 1.78 -8.71 -11.04
C ASP A 421 0.46 -9.49 -10.93
N ASP A 422 0.51 -10.81 -11.14
CA ASP A 422 -0.66 -11.69 -11.01
C ASP A 422 -1.17 -11.80 -9.54
N ILE A 423 -0.32 -11.51 -8.55
CA ILE A 423 -0.68 -11.53 -7.12
C ILE A 423 -1.49 -10.29 -6.75
N GLU A 424 -1.13 -9.10 -7.24
CA GLU A 424 -1.86 -7.84 -6.95
C GLU A 424 -3.25 -7.83 -7.60
N VAL A 425 -3.39 -8.48 -8.76
CA VAL A 425 -4.62 -8.47 -9.56
C VAL A 425 -5.67 -9.43 -8.99
N GLY A 426 -5.26 -10.60 -8.49
CA GLY A 426 -6.16 -11.60 -7.90
C GLY A 426 -6.74 -12.60 -8.93
N GLY A 427 -8.00 -13.02 -8.73
CA GLY A 427 -8.67 -14.02 -9.57
C GLY A 427 -9.10 -13.52 -10.96
N GLU A 428 -9.94 -14.31 -11.63
CA GLU A 428 -10.43 -14.00 -12.99
C GLU A 428 -11.06 -12.60 -13.11
N ARG A 429 -11.88 -12.20 -12.13
CA ARG A 429 -12.50 -10.86 -12.09
C ARG A 429 -11.46 -9.76 -11.89
N GLY A 430 -10.37 -10.04 -11.20
CA GLY A 430 -9.25 -9.11 -11.04
C GLY A 430 -8.63 -8.74 -12.39
N ARG A 431 -8.30 -9.76 -13.19
CA ARG A 431 -7.73 -9.56 -14.53
C ARG A 431 -8.70 -8.82 -15.45
N ALA A 432 -9.97 -9.19 -15.40
CA ALA A 432 -11.03 -8.49 -16.14
C ALA A 432 -11.17 -7.03 -15.69
N ALA A 433 -11.10 -6.75 -14.39
CA ALA A 433 -11.20 -5.42 -13.82
C ALA A 433 -10.02 -4.55 -14.22
N LEU A 434 -8.79 -5.07 -14.14
CA LEU A 434 -7.59 -4.34 -14.57
C LEU A 434 -7.70 -3.95 -16.05
N LEU A 435 -8.03 -4.91 -16.93
CA LEU A 435 -8.15 -4.66 -18.37
C LEU A 435 -9.19 -3.57 -18.66
N ARG A 436 -10.36 -3.66 -18.04
CA ARG A 436 -11.45 -2.71 -18.26
C ARG A 436 -11.16 -1.33 -17.67
N LEU A 437 -10.60 -1.24 -16.47
CA LEU A 437 -10.18 0.04 -15.86
C LEU A 437 -9.11 0.72 -16.73
N ARG A 438 -8.11 -0.03 -17.22
CA ARG A 438 -7.11 0.52 -18.15
C ARG A 438 -7.74 1.05 -19.43
N ASN A 439 -8.74 0.37 -19.98
CA ASN A 439 -9.42 0.84 -21.19
C ASN A 439 -10.23 2.13 -20.98
N VAL A 440 -10.78 2.33 -19.78
CA VAL A 440 -11.52 3.54 -19.42
C VAL A 440 -10.56 4.70 -19.13
N VAL A 441 -9.54 4.46 -18.31
CA VAL A 441 -8.60 5.49 -17.83
C VAL A 441 -7.57 5.87 -18.91
N GLY A 442 -7.07 4.89 -19.67
CA GLY A 442 -6.01 5.06 -20.67
C GLY A 442 -6.35 5.99 -21.85
N ARG A 443 -7.63 6.35 -22.02
CA ARG A 443 -8.07 7.33 -23.04
C ARG A 443 -7.84 8.78 -22.62
N VAL A 444 -7.59 9.04 -21.34
CA VAL A 444 -7.62 10.38 -20.74
C VAL A 444 -6.34 10.69 -19.95
N GLU A 445 -5.44 9.73 -19.78
CA GLU A 445 -4.32 9.83 -18.85
C GLU A 445 -3.03 10.41 -19.43
N SER A 446 -2.21 10.97 -18.54
CA SER A 446 -0.76 11.05 -18.71
C SER A 446 -0.09 9.92 -17.94
N SER A 447 0.89 9.27 -18.57
CA SER A 447 1.64 8.15 -17.96
C SER A 447 2.72 8.67 -17.02
N TRP A 448 2.67 8.26 -15.75
CA TRP A 448 3.71 8.51 -14.76
C TRP A 448 4.81 7.44 -14.84
N ARG A 449 6.09 7.85 -14.74
CA ARG A 449 7.24 6.93 -14.82
C ARG A 449 7.87 6.67 -13.43
N PRO A 450 8.35 5.43 -13.17
CA PRO A 450 9.10 5.10 -11.95
C PRO A 450 10.38 5.94 -11.78
N ALA A 451 10.87 5.99 -10.55
CA ALA A 451 12.17 6.60 -10.22
C ALA A 451 13.32 5.84 -10.89
N SER A 452 14.40 6.55 -11.22
CA SER A 452 15.62 5.90 -11.75
C SER A 452 16.41 5.20 -10.64
N ALA A 453 17.30 4.26 -10.99
CA ALA A 453 18.20 3.61 -10.03
C ALA A 453 19.06 4.63 -9.26
N GLU A 454 19.46 5.72 -9.92
CA GLU A 454 20.21 6.82 -9.32
C GLU A 454 19.39 7.59 -8.27
N GLU A 455 18.09 7.73 -8.48
CA GLU A 455 17.18 8.32 -7.50
C GLU A 455 16.85 7.37 -6.34
N GLY A 456 16.90 6.06 -6.59
CA GLY A 456 16.77 5.02 -5.58
C GLY A 456 17.75 5.18 -4.41
N PHE A 457 18.99 5.61 -4.71
CA PHE A 457 20.02 5.89 -3.70
C PHE A 457 19.56 6.95 -2.69
N GLU A 458 19.05 8.07 -3.18
CA GLU A 458 18.62 9.18 -2.35
C GLU A 458 17.36 8.86 -1.55
N ILE A 459 16.44 8.07 -2.12
CA ILE A 459 15.25 7.57 -1.43
C ILE A 459 15.67 6.77 -0.20
N VAL A 460 16.51 5.74 -0.38
CA VAL A 460 16.92 4.87 0.74
C VAL A 460 17.78 5.63 1.73
N ARG A 461 18.72 6.47 1.28
CA ARG A 461 19.57 7.28 2.15
C ARG A 461 18.75 8.19 3.07
N ARG A 462 17.82 8.98 2.52
CA ARG A 462 16.99 9.90 3.34
C ARG A 462 16.10 9.17 4.33
N ARG A 463 15.70 7.95 3.98
CA ARG A 463 14.84 7.14 4.83
C ARG A 463 15.60 6.50 5.99
N LEU A 464 16.84 6.07 5.77
CA LEU A 464 17.64 5.40 6.78
C LEU A 464 18.47 6.36 7.65
N PHE A 465 18.90 7.49 7.09
CA PHE A 465 19.86 8.40 7.71
C PHE A 465 19.34 9.82 7.84
N GLU A 466 19.76 10.49 8.92
CA GLU A 466 19.53 11.90 9.13
C GLU A 466 20.24 12.74 8.05
N PRO A 467 19.71 13.93 7.72
CA PRO A 467 20.40 14.84 6.80
C PRO A 467 21.75 15.27 7.37
N LEU A 468 22.75 15.37 6.49
CA LEU A 468 24.01 16.01 6.85
C LEU A 468 23.75 17.51 7.01
N THR A 469 24.10 18.06 8.17
CA THR A 469 23.84 19.46 8.51
C THR A 469 25.13 20.21 8.86
N GLU A 470 26.16 19.49 9.32
CA GLU A 470 27.44 20.07 9.73
C GLU A 470 28.49 19.96 8.62
N LYS A 471 29.34 20.99 8.51
CA LYS A 471 30.39 21.07 7.49
C LYS A 471 31.33 19.85 7.55
N GLU A 472 31.65 19.40 8.75
CA GLU A 472 32.52 18.27 9.04
C GLU A 472 31.98 16.96 8.45
N GLN A 473 30.65 16.80 8.44
CA GLN A 473 29.99 15.62 7.86
C GLN A 473 30.13 15.62 6.34
N PHE A 474 29.91 16.76 5.69
CA PHE A 474 30.13 16.90 4.25
C PHE A 474 31.58 16.64 3.85
N VAL A 475 32.54 17.16 4.62
CA VAL A 475 33.97 16.90 4.41
C VAL A 475 34.30 15.42 4.59
N GLY A 476 33.75 14.77 5.63
CA GLY A 476 33.94 13.34 5.87
C GLY A 476 33.43 12.48 4.71
N ARG A 477 32.20 12.72 4.26
CA ARG A 477 31.61 12.07 3.08
C ARG A 477 32.48 12.22 1.85
N ASP A 478 32.87 13.46 1.54
CA ASP A 478 33.62 13.77 0.32
C ASP A 478 35.03 13.17 0.34
N THR A 479 35.66 13.11 1.52
CA THR A 479 36.97 12.47 1.71
C THR A 479 36.87 10.97 1.46
N VAL A 480 35.84 10.31 2.00
CA VAL A 480 35.59 8.88 1.75
C VAL A 480 35.33 8.63 0.27
N ALA A 481 34.42 9.40 -0.35
CA ALA A 481 34.10 9.23 -1.78
C ALA A 481 35.33 9.41 -2.68
N ARG A 482 36.18 10.41 -2.37
CA ARG A 482 37.45 10.64 -3.07
C ARG A 482 38.39 9.45 -2.91
N ALA A 483 38.53 8.91 -1.70
CA ALA A 483 39.42 7.78 -1.46
C ALA A 483 38.99 6.52 -2.22
N PHE A 484 37.69 6.21 -2.28
CA PHE A 484 37.19 5.12 -3.12
C PHE A 484 37.45 5.36 -4.61
N TYR A 485 37.17 6.58 -5.10
CA TYR A 485 37.43 6.95 -6.48
C TYR A 485 38.91 6.80 -6.86
N ASP A 486 39.82 7.29 -6.00
CA ASP A 486 41.26 7.18 -6.23
C ASP A 486 41.73 5.72 -6.16
N HIS A 487 41.14 4.91 -5.27
CA HIS A 487 41.41 3.47 -5.18
C HIS A 487 41.01 2.73 -6.46
N TYR A 488 39.80 2.96 -6.99
CA TYR A 488 39.33 2.35 -8.24
C TYR A 488 40.19 2.74 -9.45
N ARG A 489 40.66 3.99 -9.46
CA ARG A 489 41.54 4.46 -10.53
C ARG A 489 42.93 3.83 -10.46
N ALA A 490 43.49 3.68 -9.25
CA ALA A 490 44.78 3.04 -9.04
C ALA A 490 44.76 1.54 -9.42
N HIS A 491 43.65 0.85 -9.17
CA HIS A 491 43.49 -0.60 -9.40
C HIS A 491 42.58 -0.90 -10.60
N SER A 492 42.70 -0.12 -11.69
CA SER A 492 41.75 -0.16 -12.81
C SER A 492 41.59 -1.50 -13.55
N GLN A 493 42.49 -2.47 -13.33
CA GLN A 493 42.37 -3.82 -13.89
C GLN A 493 41.45 -4.74 -13.07
N GLU A 494 41.19 -4.40 -11.81
CA GLU A 494 40.42 -5.21 -10.86
C GLU A 494 38.95 -4.78 -10.76
N PHE A 495 38.61 -3.60 -11.30
CA PHE A 495 37.29 -2.98 -11.16
C PHE A 495 36.65 -2.63 -12.51
N PRO A 496 35.30 -2.55 -12.58
CA PRO A 496 34.59 -2.16 -13.80
C PRO A 496 35.02 -0.79 -14.37
N PRO A 497 35.00 -0.61 -15.71
CA PRO A 497 35.48 0.62 -16.38
C PRO A 497 34.74 1.91 -16.00
N GLU A 498 33.54 1.82 -15.45
CA GLU A 498 32.71 2.93 -14.98
C GLU A 498 33.17 3.50 -13.64
N CYS A 499 33.76 2.68 -12.76
CA CYS A 499 34.18 3.07 -11.40
C CYS A 499 35.27 4.15 -11.40
N ARG A 500 36.04 4.23 -12.48
CA ARG A 500 37.10 5.24 -12.70
C ARG A 500 36.59 6.56 -13.28
N LYS A 501 35.30 6.70 -13.58
CA LYS A 501 34.72 7.94 -14.11
C LYS A 501 34.33 8.88 -12.97
N ALA A 502 34.47 10.19 -13.19
CA ALA A 502 34.08 11.20 -12.21
C ALA A 502 32.60 11.12 -11.80
N ASP A 503 31.73 10.62 -12.68
CA ASP A 503 30.32 10.41 -12.35
C ASP A 503 30.12 9.31 -11.30
N TYR A 504 31.01 8.31 -11.22
CA TYR A 504 30.94 7.29 -10.17
C TYR A 504 31.29 7.86 -8.79
N GLU A 505 32.24 8.81 -8.70
CA GLU A 505 32.50 9.55 -7.46
C GLU A 505 31.24 10.29 -6.99
N LYS A 506 30.51 10.93 -7.92
CA LYS A 506 29.23 11.60 -7.60
C LYS A 506 28.19 10.61 -7.08
N ARG A 507 28.10 9.42 -7.69
CA ARG A 507 27.20 8.34 -7.23
C ARG A 507 27.55 7.89 -5.81
N ILE A 508 28.83 7.73 -5.48
CA ILE A 508 29.26 7.39 -4.11
C ILE A 508 28.85 8.49 -3.13
N LYS A 509 29.00 9.77 -3.49
CA LYS A 509 28.57 10.89 -2.62
C LYS A 509 27.05 10.90 -2.41
N ALA A 510 26.27 10.61 -3.45
CA ALA A 510 24.80 10.58 -3.38
C ALA A 510 24.28 9.39 -2.56
N ALA A 511 24.93 8.23 -2.66
CA ALA A 511 24.54 7.01 -1.96
C ALA A 511 25.09 6.89 -0.53
N TYR A 512 26.07 7.72 -0.15
CA TYR A 512 26.73 7.67 1.15
C TYR A 512 25.73 7.66 2.32
N PRO A 513 25.86 6.74 3.30
CA PRO A 513 27.02 5.88 3.56
C PRO A 513 26.99 4.51 2.89
N ILE A 514 25.99 4.23 2.04
CA ILE A 514 25.84 2.93 1.37
C ILE A 514 26.56 2.98 0.01
N HIS A 515 27.29 1.92 -0.33
CA HIS A 515 27.98 1.86 -1.62
C HIS A 515 26.98 1.70 -2.78
N PRO A 516 27.09 2.46 -3.89
CA PRO A 516 26.11 2.43 -4.99
C PRO A 516 25.95 1.04 -5.62
N GLU A 517 27.01 0.24 -5.68
CA GLU A 517 26.96 -1.15 -6.20
C GLU A 517 25.91 -2.03 -5.49
N ILE A 518 25.65 -1.80 -4.19
CA ILE A 518 24.67 -2.60 -3.45
C ILE A 518 23.27 -2.44 -4.06
N PHE A 519 22.90 -1.22 -4.47
CA PHE A 519 21.59 -1.03 -5.07
C PHE A 519 21.57 -1.43 -6.54
N ASP A 520 22.66 -1.24 -7.28
CA ASP A 520 22.73 -1.73 -8.66
C ASP A 520 22.37 -3.21 -8.71
N ARG A 521 22.95 -4.02 -7.80
CA ARG A 521 22.61 -5.44 -7.64
C ARG A 521 21.15 -5.66 -7.24
N LEU A 522 20.60 -4.90 -6.30
CA LEU A 522 19.18 -5.04 -5.91
C LEU A 522 18.19 -4.63 -7.02
N TYR A 523 18.61 -3.84 -8.01
CA TYR A 523 17.79 -3.44 -9.14
C TYR A 523 17.97 -4.34 -10.37
N THR A 524 19.15 -4.93 -10.58
CA THR A 524 19.47 -5.72 -11.79
C THR A 524 19.49 -7.22 -11.60
N ASP A 525 19.73 -7.70 -10.37
CA ASP A 525 19.75 -9.13 -10.01
C ASP A 525 18.41 -9.55 -9.39
#